data_AF-A0A2D2D7G7-F1
#
_entry.id   AF-A0A2D2D7G7-F1
#
_cell.length_a   1.000
_cell.length_b   1.000
_cell.length_c   1.000
_cell.angle_alpha   90.00
_cell.angle_beta   90.00
_cell.angle_gamma   90.00
#
_symmetry.space_group_name_H-M   'P 1'
#
loop_
_entity.id
_entity.type
_entity.pdbx_description
1 polymer ?
#
loop_
_entity_poly.entity_id
_entity_poly.type
_entity_poly.pdbx_seq_one_letter_code
_entity_poly.pdbx_strand_id
1 'polypeptide(L)'
;MPKVRGELKPTAARGFGNQIPLAFAIRQIVPPPIKVRFARDVDRGALVDWRGGRAWPSVLRDALRPLGLRVVARQGVVSITH
;
A
#
# COMPACT_ATOMS: atom_id res chain seq x y z
N MET A 1 11.73 31.29 9.62
CA MET A 1 11.76 30.09 8.75
C MET A 1 10.65 29.14 9.20
N PRO A 2 9.47 29.06 8.55
CA PRO A 2 8.45 28.12 8.98
C PRO A 2 8.78 26.72 8.45
N LYS A 3 8.82 25.76 9.37
CA LYS A 3 9.00 24.33 9.07
C LYS A 3 7.66 23.84 8.48
N VAL A 4 7.54 23.81 7.16
CA VAL A 4 6.38 23.22 6.47
C VAL A 4 6.22 21.78 6.96
N ARG A 5 5.25 21.53 7.84
CA ARG A 5 4.71 20.19 8.05
C ARG A 5 3.94 19.88 6.78
N GLY A 6 4.64 19.36 5.77
CA GLY A 6 4.03 18.99 4.50
C GLY A 6 2.92 17.97 4.78
N GLU A 7 1.68 18.35 4.52
CA GLU A 7 0.63 17.36 4.28
C GLU A 7 1.16 16.42 3.21
N LEU A 8 1.29 15.13 3.55
CA LEU A 8 1.62 14.11 2.56
C LEU A 8 0.41 14.01 1.63
N LYS A 9 0.34 14.87 0.61
CA LYS A 9 -0.58 14.69 -0.50
C LYS A 9 -0.32 13.29 -1.05
N PRO A 10 -1.33 12.40 -1.08
CA PRO A 10 -1.11 11.04 -1.54
C PRO A 10 -0.55 11.08 -2.97
N THR A 11 0.68 10.61 -3.14
CA THR A 11 1.26 10.48 -4.46
C THR A 11 0.51 9.40 -5.23
N ALA A 12 0.41 9.59 -6.55
CA ALA A 12 -0.16 8.57 -7.40
C ALA A 12 0.76 7.33 -7.41
N ALA A 13 0.19 6.14 -7.23
CA ALA A 13 0.93 4.90 -7.48
C ALA A 13 1.23 4.79 -8.97
N ARG A 14 2.47 4.43 -9.32
CA ARG A 14 2.96 4.37 -10.69
C ARG A 14 3.20 2.92 -11.10
N GLY A 15 2.64 2.51 -12.23
CA GLY A 15 2.79 1.15 -12.76
C GLY A 15 1.51 0.32 -12.63
N PHE A 16 1.65 -0.99 -12.80
CA PHE A 16 0.59 -1.97 -12.73
C PHE A 16 1.19 -3.36 -12.47
N GLY A 17 0.37 -4.30 -12.03
CA GLY A 17 0.75 -5.69 -11.88
C GLY A 17 -0.47 -6.59 -12.01
N ASN A 18 -0.29 -7.77 -12.58
CA ASN A 18 -1.31 -8.80 -12.68
C ASN A 18 -0.71 -10.11 -12.16
N GLN A 19 -1.39 -10.74 -11.21
CA GLN A 19 -1.00 -11.99 -10.59
C GLN A 19 0.44 -11.96 -10.05
N ILE A 20 0.79 -10.87 -9.36
CA ILE A 20 2.10 -10.71 -8.75
C ILE A 20 2.03 -10.90 -7.23
N PRO A 21 3.11 -11.36 -6.57
CA PRO A 21 3.13 -11.51 -5.12
C PRO A 21 2.81 -10.20 -4.36
N LEU A 22 1.97 -10.29 -3.34
CA LEU A 22 1.50 -9.15 -2.53
C LEU A 22 2.65 -8.29 -2.01
N ALA A 23 3.70 -8.92 -1.44
CA ALA A 23 4.85 -8.18 -0.92
C ALA A 23 5.58 -7.36 -1.99
N PHE A 24 5.58 -7.84 -3.24
CA PHE A 24 6.18 -7.13 -4.37
C PHE A 24 5.28 -5.97 -4.82
N ALA A 25 3.97 -6.22 -4.98
CA ALA A 25 3.00 -5.18 -5.33
C ALA A 25 3.04 -4.00 -4.35
N ILE A 26 3.07 -4.28 -3.04
CA ILE A 26 3.11 -3.23 -2.00
C ILE A 26 4.35 -2.34 -2.13
N ARG A 27 5.52 -2.90 -2.46
CA ARG A 27 6.74 -2.11 -2.66
C ARG A 27 6.64 -1.15 -3.85
N GLN A 28 5.82 -1.47 -4.85
CA GLN A 28 5.58 -0.61 -6.01
C GLN A 28 4.47 0.42 -5.75
N ILE A 29 3.43 0.02 -5.01
CA ILE A 29 2.28 0.88 -4.70
C ILE A 29 2.65 1.91 -3.62
N VAL A 30 3.27 1.47 -2.53
CA VAL A 30 3.52 2.30 -1.34
C VAL A 30 4.84 3.07 -1.49
N PRO A 31 4.83 4.40 -1.33
CA PRO A 31 6.04 5.21 -1.42
C PRO A 31 7.11 4.85 -0.38
N PRO A 32 8.42 4.97 -0.70
CA PRO A 32 9.53 4.59 0.19
C PRO A 32 9.53 5.15 1.63
N PRO A 33 9.12 6.40 1.91
CA PRO A 33 9.14 6.90 3.30
C PRO A 33 8.10 6.26 4.20
N ILE A 34 7.12 5.52 3.64
CA ILE A 34 6.05 4.89 4.40
C ILE A 34 6.46 3.48 4.77
N LYS A 35 6.52 3.21 6.08
CA LYS A 35 6.82 1.87 6.59
C LYS A 35 5.58 0.98 6.47
N VAL A 36 5.75 -0.24 5.95
CA VAL A 36 4.67 -1.24 5.88
C VAL A 36 4.94 -2.38 6.85
N ARG A 37 3.91 -2.81 7.57
CA ARG A 37 3.91 -3.98 8.46
C ARG A 37 2.80 -4.94 8.05
N PHE A 38 3.09 -6.23 8.10
CA PHE A 38 2.10 -7.29 7.88
C PHE A 38 1.76 -7.92 9.23
N ALA A 39 0.48 -8.19 9.46
CA ALA A 39 0.06 -9.09 10.52
C ALA A 39 0.63 -10.51 10.26
N ARG A 40 0.70 -11.33 11.31
CA ARG A 40 1.41 -12.62 11.30
C ARG A 40 0.80 -13.62 10.33
N ASP A 41 -0.51 -13.54 10.17
CA ASP A 41 -1.40 -14.41 9.38
C ASP A 41 -1.54 -13.98 7.92
N VAL A 42 -0.99 -12.83 7.53
CA VAL A 42 -1.07 -12.36 6.14
C VAL A 42 -0.09 -13.13 5.25
N ASP A 43 -0.62 -13.86 4.29
CA ASP A 43 0.16 -14.47 3.22
C ASP A 43 0.73 -13.39 2.28
N ARG A 44 2.05 -13.24 2.33
CA ARG A 44 2.81 -12.26 1.52
C ARG A 44 3.05 -12.73 0.09
N GLY A 45 2.86 -14.03 -0.17
CA GLY A 45 2.96 -14.65 -1.49
C GLY A 45 1.65 -14.64 -2.27
N ALA A 46 0.53 -14.32 -1.62
CA ALA A 46 -0.77 -14.20 -2.25
C ALA A 46 -0.72 -13.30 -3.49
N LEU A 47 -1.37 -13.73 -4.56
CA LEU A 47 -1.34 -13.02 -5.83
C LEU A 47 -2.35 -11.89 -5.82
N VAL A 48 -1.92 -10.71 -6.28
CA VAL A 48 -2.77 -9.53 -6.42
C VAL A 48 -2.63 -8.89 -7.77
N ASP A 49 -3.72 -8.25 -8.18
CA ASP A 49 -3.77 -7.34 -9.30
C ASP A 49 -3.82 -5.91 -8.78
N TRP A 50 -3.13 -4.99 -9.46
CA TRP A 50 -3.23 -3.58 -9.15
C TRP A 50 -2.98 -2.70 -10.37
N ARG A 51 -3.57 -1.51 -10.34
CA ARG A 51 -3.40 -0.50 -11.39
C ARG A 51 -3.13 0.85 -10.76
N GLY A 52 -2.03 1.48 -11.17
CA GLY A 52 -1.66 2.83 -10.78
C GLY A 52 -2.54 3.91 -11.43
N GLY A 53 -2.08 5.15 -11.35
CA GLY A 53 -2.80 6.33 -11.86
C GLY A 53 -3.80 6.94 -10.87
N ARG A 54 -4.00 6.29 -9.71
CA ARG A 54 -4.73 6.84 -8.56
C ARG A 54 -3.81 7.00 -7.35
N ALA A 55 -4.28 7.72 -6.33
CA ALA A 55 -3.61 7.82 -5.05
C ALA A 55 -3.26 6.44 -4.48
N TRP A 56 -2.01 6.25 -4.06
CA TRP A 56 -1.53 4.95 -3.57
C TRP A 56 -2.40 4.30 -2.47
N PRO A 57 -3.03 5.02 -1.52
CA PRO A 57 -3.87 4.37 -0.51
C PRO A 57 -5.13 3.73 -1.11
N SER A 58 -5.68 4.33 -2.17
CA SER A 58 -6.83 3.77 -2.88
C SER A 58 -6.42 2.54 -3.68
N VAL A 59 -5.31 2.63 -4.42
CA VAL A 59 -4.76 1.50 -5.18
C VAL A 59 -4.42 0.32 -4.27
N LEU A 60 -3.80 0.58 -3.11
CA LEU A 60 -3.48 -0.45 -2.13
C LEU A 60 -4.74 -1.13 -1.58
N ARG A 61 -5.78 -0.37 -1.23
CA ARG A 61 -7.05 -0.93 -0.76
C ARG A 61 -7.72 -1.79 -1.82
N ASP A 62 -7.71 -1.35 -3.07
CA ASP A 62 -8.30 -2.09 -4.19
C ASP A 62 -7.56 -3.43 -4.41
N ALA A 63 -6.22 -3.43 -4.35
CA ALA A 63 -5.40 -4.64 -4.50
C ALA A 63 -5.60 -5.66 -3.36
N LEU A 64 -5.88 -5.18 -2.14
CA LEU A 64 -6.07 -6.02 -0.95
C LEU A 64 -7.50 -6.59 -0.84
N ARG A 65 -8.48 -5.93 -1.47
CA ARG A 65 -9.91 -6.27 -1.35
C ARG A 65 -10.24 -7.73 -1.70
N PRO A 66 -9.70 -8.33 -2.78
CA PRO A 66 -9.99 -9.72 -3.13
C PRO A 66 -9.49 -10.73 -2.09
N LEU A 67 -8.46 -10.36 -1.32
CA LEU A 67 -7.88 -11.19 -0.27
C LEU A 67 -8.58 -11.01 1.09
N GLY A 68 -9.62 -10.16 1.16
CA GLY A 68 -10.26 -9.81 2.43
C GLY A 68 -9.35 -9.04 3.39
N LEU A 69 -8.27 -8.44 2.88
CA LEU A 69 -7.29 -7.69 3.67
C LEU A 69 -7.65 -6.20 3.72
N ARG A 70 -7.18 -5.53 4.78
CA ARG A 70 -7.44 -4.14 5.09
C ARG A 70 -6.16 -3.39 5.44
N VAL A 71 -6.22 -2.08 5.25
CA VAL A 71 -5.14 -1.14 5.58
C VAL A 71 -5.48 -0.39 6.85
N VAL A 72 -4.58 -0.41 7.83
CA VAL A 72 -4.64 0.41 9.04
C VAL A 72 -3.43 1.34 9.08
N ALA A 73 -3.65 2.65 8.92
CA ALA A 73 -2.59 3.65 9.00
C ALA A 73 -2.51 4.24 10.41
N ARG A 74 -1.33 4.17 11.05
CA ARG A 74 -1.05 4.78 12.37
C ARG A 74 0.36 5.37 12.38
N GLN A 75 0.50 6.65 12.75
CA GLN A 75 1.80 7.32 12.98
C GLN A 75 2.85 7.10 11.86
N GLY A 76 2.44 7.18 10.58
CA GLY A 76 3.35 6.99 9.44
C GLY A 76 3.70 5.54 9.11
N VAL A 77 3.06 4.58 9.78
CA VAL A 77 3.16 3.15 9.50
C VAL A 77 1.82 2.66 8.94
N VAL A 78 1.90 1.92 7.85
CA VAL A 78 0.78 1.21 7.22
C VAL A 78 0.83 -0.25 7.67
N SER A 79 -0.23 -0.73 8.29
CA SER A 79 -0.36 -2.13 8.69
C SER A 79 -1.38 -2.84 7.80
N ILE A 80 -1.05 -4.05 7.36
CA ILE A 80 -1.93 -4.92 6.57
C ILE A 80 -2.38 -6.07 7.45
N THR A 81 -3.68 -6.25 7.52
CA THR A 81 -4.40 -7.18 8.42
C THR A 81 -5.65 -7.69 7.72
N HIS A 82 -6.29 -8.75 8.21
CA HIS A 82 -7.69 -9.05 7.93
C HIS A 82 -8.64 -8.01 8.57
#